data_AF-A0A6N8NRA7-F1
#
_entry.id   AF-A0A6N8NRA7-F1
#
_cell.length_a   1.000
_cell.length_b   1.000
_cell.length_c   1.000
_cell.angle_alpha   90.00
_cell.angle_beta   90.00
_cell.angle_gamma   90.00
#
_symmetry.space_group_name_H-M   'P 1'
#
loop_
_entity.id
_entity.type
_entity.pdbx_description
1 polymer ?
#
loop_
_entity_poly.entity_id
_entity_poly.type
_entity_poly.pdbx_seq_one_letter_code
_entity_poly.pdbx_strand_id
1 'polypeptide(L)' 'ERFYGHLEQTLLATGFIRENHPGQVMNKLRRLFTRARPESQELNILRGILASIEQQNKGNKAE' A
#
# COMPACT_ATOMS: atom_id res chain seq x y z
N GLU A 1 10.98 -5.13 4.73
CA GLU A 1 10.52 -4.12 3.73
C GLU A 1 9.30 -4.51 2.88
N ARG A 2 8.85 -5.77 2.87
CA ARG A 2 7.77 -6.25 1.97
C ARG A 2 6.42 -5.52 2.10
N PHE A 3 6.05 -5.01 3.28
CA PHE A 3 4.78 -4.28 3.46
C PHE A 3 4.78 -2.92 2.75
N TYR A 4 5.81 -2.09 2.98
CA TYR A 4 5.88 -0.76 2.38
C TYR A 4 6.01 -0.80 0.85
N GLY A 5 6.74 -1.79 0.32
CA GLY A 5 6.81 -1.99 -1.14
C GLY A 5 5.45 -2.38 -1.72
N HIS A 6 4.74 -3.31 -1.09
CA HIS A 6 3.40 -3.69 -1.55
C HIS A 6 2.41 -2.52 -1.44
N LEU A 7 2.44 -1.76 -0.34
CA LEU A 7 1.62 -0.56 -0.16
C LEU A 7 1.86 0.47 -1.27
N GLU A 8 3.12 0.75 -1.62
CA GLU A 8 3.44 1.66 -2.72
C GLU A 8 2.87 1.18 -4.05
N GLN A 9 3.07 -0.10 -4.38
CA GLN A 9 2.57 -0.71 -5.61
C GLN A 9 1.04 -0.66 -5.70
N THR A 10 0.34 -0.98 -4.61
CA THR A 10 -1.13 -0.89 -4.55
C THR A 10 -1.60 0.55 -4.74
N LEU A 11 -0.97 1.52 -4.08
CA LEU A 11 -1.37 2.94 -4.18
C LEU A 11 -1.07 3.53 -5.57
N LEU A 12 -0.01 3.09 -6.24
CA LEU A 12 0.27 3.43 -7.63
C LEU A 12 -0.78 2.79 -8.55
N ALA A 13 -1.08 1.51 -8.35
CA ALA A 13 -2.06 0.78 -9.16
C ALA A 13 -3.46 1.39 -9.06
N THR A 14 -3.88 1.86 -7.88
CA THR A 14 -5.18 2.53 -7.67
C THR A 14 -5.21 3.97 -8.16
N GLY A 15 -4.06 4.54 -8.56
CA GLY A 15 -3.94 5.94 -8.95
C GLY A 15 -4.03 6.92 -7.77
N PHE A 16 -3.98 6.43 -6.52
CA PHE A 16 -3.98 7.29 -5.32
C PHE A 16 -2.71 8.14 -5.22
N ILE A 17 -1.56 7.57 -5.59
CA ILE A 17 -0.32 8.32 -5.75
C ILE A 17 0.07 8.40 -7.23
N ARG A 18 0.60 9.55 -7.64
CA ARG A 18 1.16 9.75 -8.98
C ARG A 18 2.67 9.55 -8.94
N GLU A 19 3.22 8.96 -9.99
CA GLU A 19 4.65 8.67 -10.16
C GLU A 19 5.55 9.92 -10.05
N ASN A 20 4.99 11.12 -10.29
CA ASN A 20 5.74 12.37 -10.14
C ASN A 20 6.07 12.74 -8.69
N HIS A 21 5.32 12.27 -7.68
CA HIS A 21 5.59 12.60 -6.27
C HIS A 21 5.27 11.46 -5.26
N PRO A 22 5.71 10.20 -5.48
CA PRO A 22 5.39 9.07 -4.60
C PRO A 22 6.04 9.22 -3.21
N GLY A 23 7.21 9.86 -3.14
CA GLY A 23 8.01 9.93 -1.92
C GLY A 23 7.34 10.68 -0.75
N GLN A 24 6.53 11.71 -1.00
CA GLN A 24 5.94 12.49 0.10
C GLN A 24 4.88 11.71 0.87
N VAL A 25 4.00 11.00 0.14
CA VAL A 25 2.93 10.19 0.72
C VAL A 25 3.54 8.96 1.40
N MET A 26 4.46 8.27 0.73
CA MET A 26 5.14 7.10 1.29
C MET A 26 5.94 7.44 2.56
N ASN A 27 6.59 8.60 2.60
CA ASN A 27 7.29 9.06 3.80
C ASN A 27 6.33 9.36 4.96
N LYS A 28 5.16 9.96 4.70
CA LYS A 28 4.14 10.18 5.74
C LYS A 28 3.58 8.87 6.27
N LEU A 29 3.24 7.93 5.38
CA LEU A 29 2.74 6.60 5.75
C LEU A 29 3.80 5.81 6.52
N ARG A 30 5.05 5.82 6.07
CA ARG A 30 6.16 5.18 6.80
C ARG A 30 6.31 5.75 8.21
N ARG A 31 6.25 7.07 8.38
CA ARG A 31 6.27 7.70 9.71
C ARG A 31 5.07 7.28 10.56
N LEU A 32 3.87 7.21 9.99
CA LEU A 32 2.67 6.78 10.68
C LEU A 32 2.80 5.35 11.22
N PHE A 33 3.14 4.39 10.36
CA PHE A 33 3.29 2.98 10.77
C PHE A 33 4.48 2.76 11.70
N THR A 34 5.58 3.51 11.51
CA THR A 34 6.71 3.46 12.45
C THR A 34 6.31 3.97 13.84
N ARG A 35 5.48 5.01 13.91
CA ARG A 35 4.96 5.52 15.19
C ARG A 35 3.93 4.59 15.82
N ALA A 36 3.06 3.99 15.01
CA ALA A 36 2.03 3.06 15.48
C ALA A 36 2.63 1.74 16.01
N ARG A 37 3.81 1.35 15.53
CA ARG A 37 4.50 0.09 15.88
C ARG A 37 3.56 -1.13 15.81
N PRO A 38 2.87 -1.34 14.66
CA PRO A 38 1.94 -2.45 14.52
C PRO A 38 2.65 -3.78 14.67
N GLU A 39 1.97 -4.73 15.29
CA GLU A 39 2.45 -6.09 15.45
C GLU A 39 2.41 -6.86 14.13
N SER A 40 3.12 -8.00 14.09
CA SER A 40 3.18 -8.84 12.89
C SER A 40 1.80 -9.28 12.41
N GLN A 41 0.85 -9.52 13.33
CA GLN A 41 -0.52 -9.90 13.00
C GLN A 41 -1.29 -8.76 12.32
N GLU A 42 -1.17 -7.54 12.83
CA GLU A 42 -1.79 -6.35 12.23
C GLU A 42 -1.21 -6.06 10.85
N LEU A 43 0.11 -6.21 10.68
CA LEU A 43 0.76 -6.08 9.37
C LEU A 43 0.28 -7.13 8.36
N ASN A 44 -0.02 -8.34 8.81
CA ASN A 44 -0.58 -9.39 7.94
C ASN A 44 -2.02 -9.05 7.53
N ILE A 45 -2.84 -8.52 8.44
CA ILE A 45 -4.19 -8.03 8.12
C ILE A 45 -4.10 -6.91 7.08
N LEU A 46 -3.24 -5.91 7.32
CA LEU A 46 -3.03 -4.80 6.40
C LEU A 46 -2.55 -5.28 5.02
N ARG A 47 -1.65 -6.27 4.95
CA ARG A 47 -1.28 -6.88 3.66
C ARG A 47 -2.46 -7.58 2.99
N GLY A 48 -3.31 -8.27 3.74
CA GLY A 48 -4.52 -8.90 3.21
C GLY A 48 -5.48 -7.89 2.57
N ILE A 49 -5.66 -6.74 3.23
CA ILE A 49 -6.45 -5.61 2.69
C ILE A 49 -5.84 -5.13 1.37
N LEU A 50 -4.52 -4.90 1.32
CA LEU A 50 -3.84 -4.43 0.11
C LEU A 50 -3.93 -5.44 -1.04
N ALA A 51 -3.79 -6.73 -0.75
CA ALA A 51 -3.93 -7.79 -1.75
C ALA A 51 -5.35 -7.85 -2.34
N SER A 52 -6.38 -7.67 -1.51
CA SER A 52 -7.77 -7.60 -1.97
C SER A 52 -8.00 -6.42 -2.92
N ILE A 53 -7.46 -5.23 -2.57
CA ILE A 53 -7.52 -4.04 -3.42
C ILE A 53 -6.79 -4.27 -4.75
N GLU A 54 -5.59 -4.87 -4.72
CA GLU A 54 -4.84 -5.19 -5.94
C GLU A 54 -5.62 -6.16 -6.83
N GLN A 55 -6.27 -7.16 -6.25
CA GLN A 55 -7.08 -8.14 -6.97
C GLN A 55 -8.28 -7.51 -7.68
N GLN A 56 -9.03 -6.64 -6.98
CA GLN A 56 -10.14 -5.90 -7.59
C GLN A 56 -9.66 -5.00 -8.74
N ASN A 57 -8.52 -4.34 -8.56
CA ASN A 57 -7.99 -3.42 -9.54
C ASN A 57 -7.40 -4.13 -10.78
N LYS A 58 -6.88 -5.36 -10.61
CA LYS A 58 -6.53 -6.25 -11.73
C LYS A 58 -7.76 -6.70 -12.52
N GLY A 59 -8.88 -6.96 -11.84
CA GLY A 59 -10.16 -7.28 -12.50
C GLY A 59 -10.65 -6.16 -13.42
N ASN A 60 -10.57 -4.91 -12.96
CA ASN A 60 -11.01 -3.73 -13.74
C ASN A 60 -10.12 -3.38 -14.95
N LYS A 61 -8.88 -3.90 -15.04
CA LYS A 61 -7.98 -3.65 -16.19
C LYS A 61 -8.18 -4.64 -17.35
N ALA A 62 -8.98 -5.68 -17.15
CA ALA A 62 -9.23 -6.73 -18.14
C ALA A 62 -10.53 -6.53 -18.94
N GLU A 63 -11.20 -5.38 -18.78
CA GLU A 63 -12.39 -4.95 -19.55
C GLU A 63 -12.06 -3.77 -20.48
#